data_AF-A0A532UAU4-F1
#
_entry.id   AF-A0A532UAU4-F1
#
_cell.length_a   1.000
_cell.length_b   1.000
_cell.length_c   1.000
_cell.angle_alpha   90.00
_cell.angle_beta   90.00
_cell.angle_gamma   90.00
#
_symmetry.space_group_name_H-M   'P 1'
#
loop_
_entity.id
_entity.type
_entity.pdbx_description
1 polymer ?
#
loop_
_entity_poly.entity_id
_entity_poly.type
_entity_poly.pdbx_seq_one_letter_code
_entity_poly.pdbx_strand_id
1 'polypeptide(L)'
;MMMVIKFRKKFWRRMTVVLPLLTVILLWAVMIAGQTEVERFASPSAAFEWYKDCARRGDTKGYVECLTAETKELVGSSPPPADLLKQEYQFLSKKKYKVEFSEEWAIIIFLDDPQKEPPYLLRQEDNQWKIDLKGMSENIFFDENQHWYLQGKSKVIKPPAG
;
A
#
# COMPACT_ATOMS: atom_id res chain seq x y z
N MET A 1 23.14 -62.99 7.52
CA MET A 1 23.47 -61.77 6.74
C MET A 1 22.28 -61.40 5.84
N MET A 2 21.20 -60.83 6.42
CA MET A 2 19.93 -60.63 5.66
C MET A 2 19.07 -59.44 6.14
N MET A 3 19.64 -58.53 6.96
CA MET A 3 18.90 -57.39 7.53
C MET A 3 19.26 -56.02 6.89
N VAL A 4 20.40 -55.91 6.19
CA VAL A 4 20.91 -54.61 5.70
C VAL A 4 20.20 -54.13 4.42
N ILE A 5 19.60 -55.03 3.64
CA ILE A 5 19.02 -54.69 2.31
C ILE A 5 17.63 -54.04 2.42
N LYS A 6 16.84 -54.35 3.47
CA LYS A 6 15.49 -53.79 3.64
C LYS A 6 15.48 -52.30 4.03
N PHE A 7 16.52 -51.82 4.72
CA PHE A 7 16.58 -50.43 5.18
C PHE A 7 16.86 -49.45 4.03
N ARG A 8 17.74 -49.82 3.09
CA ARG A 8 18.06 -48.97 1.94
C ARG A 8 16.87 -48.74 1.00
N LYS A 9 16.06 -49.76 0.71
CA LYS A 9 14.88 -49.59 -0.17
C LYS A 9 13.80 -48.66 0.42
N LYS A 10 13.61 -48.67 1.75
CA LYS A 10 12.59 -47.84 2.42
C LYS A 10 13.02 -46.37 2.52
N PHE A 11 14.32 -46.13 2.70
CA PHE A 11 14.91 -44.79 2.73
C PHE A 11 14.84 -44.10 1.35
N TRP A 12 15.23 -44.82 0.29
CA TRP A 12 15.19 -44.29 -1.08
C TRP A 12 13.77 -44.05 -1.61
N ARG A 13 12.78 -44.88 -1.21
CA ARG A 13 11.35 -44.67 -1.53
C ARG A 13 10.73 -43.45 -0.82
N ARG A 14 11.21 -43.09 0.36
CA ARG A 14 10.76 -41.87 1.07
C ARG A 14 11.38 -40.60 0.45
N MET A 15 12.64 -40.65 0.04
CA MET A 15 13.29 -39.53 -0.67
C MET A 15 12.66 -39.23 -2.03
N THR A 16 12.19 -40.24 -2.77
CA THR A 16 11.57 -40.04 -4.10
C THR A 16 10.20 -39.36 -4.06
N VAL A 17 9.51 -39.38 -2.92
CA VAL A 17 8.21 -38.72 -2.74
C VAL A 17 8.36 -37.33 -2.11
N VAL A 18 9.36 -37.14 -1.24
CA VAL A 18 9.55 -35.88 -0.51
C VAL A 18 10.20 -34.79 -1.38
N LEU A 19 11.14 -35.14 -2.27
CA LEU A 19 11.74 -34.17 -3.20
C LEU A 19 10.72 -33.48 -4.13
N PRO A 20 9.82 -34.20 -4.84
CA PRO A 20 8.86 -33.55 -5.73
C PRO A 20 7.81 -32.73 -4.96
N LEU A 21 7.45 -33.13 -3.74
CA LEU A 21 6.52 -32.38 -2.89
C LEU A 21 7.11 -31.02 -2.46
N LEU A 22 8.39 -30.98 -2.08
CA LEU A 22 9.08 -29.74 -1.73
C LEU A 22 9.20 -28.80 -2.93
N THR A 23 9.49 -29.31 -4.13
CA THR A 23 9.54 -28.47 -5.35
C THR A 23 8.17 -27.91 -5.72
N VAL A 24 7.09 -28.67 -5.51
CA VAL A 24 5.72 -28.18 -5.72
C VAL A 24 5.41 -27.09 -4.70
N ILE A 25 5.68 -27.29 -3.41
CA ILE A 25 5.46 -26.25 -2.39
C ILE A 25 6.25 -24.97 -2.69
N LEU A 26 7.50 -25.09 -3.16
CA LEU A 26 8.32 -23.94 -3.55
C LEU A 26 7.72 -23.20 -4.75
N LEU A 27 7.24 -23.92 -5.77
CA LEU A 27 6.54 -23.35 -6.93
C LEU A 27 5.24 -22.64 -6.53
N TRP A 28 4.46 -23.23 -5.62
CA TRP A 28 3.25 -22.60 -5.09
C TRP A 28 3.58 -21.34 -4.27
N ALA A 29 4.62 -21.35 -3.45
CA ALA A 29 5.06 -20.17 -2.70
C ALA A 29 5.52 -19.02 -3.61
N VAL A 30 6.21 -19.33 -4.70
CA VAL A 30 6.63 -18.34 -5.72
C VAL A 30 5.42 -17.76 -6.47
N MET A 31 4.42 -18.58 -6.81
CA MET A 31 3.20 -18.09 -7.46
C MET A 31 2.35 -17.20 -6.54
N ILE A 32 2.28 -17.50 -5.24
CA ILE A 32 1.59 -16.68 -4.24
C ILE A 32 2.36 -15.36 -4.03
N ALA A 33 3.69 -15.39 -3.93
CA ALA A 33 4.49 -14.17 -3.78
C ALA A 33 4.32 -13.21 -4.97
N GLY A 34 4.31 -13.74 -6.20
CA GLY A 34 4.15 -12.94 -7.43
C GLY A 34 2.77 -12.29 -7.59
N GLN A 35 1.69 -12.94 -7.13
CA GLN A 35 0.35 -12.33 -7.15
C GLN A 35 0.21 -11.16 -6.18
N THR A 36 0.93 -11.18 -5.05
CA THR A 36 0.76 -10.15 -4.02
C THR A 36 1.32 -8.77 -4.41
N GLU A 37 2.31 -8.66 -5.29
CA GLU A 37 2.84 -7.35 -5.69
C GLU A 37 1.94 -6.63 -6.70
N VAL A 38 1.31 -7.39 -7.60
CA VAL A 38 0.41 -6.84 -8.64
C VAL A 38 -0.87 -6.31 -8.00
N GLU A 39 -1.38 -6.96 -6.96
CA GLU A 39 -2.65 -6.56 -6.32
C GLU A 39 -2.51 -5.35 -5.38
N ARG A 40 -1.37 -5.18 -4.70
CA ARG A 40 -1.16 -4.14 -3.66
C ARG A 40 -1.33 -2.71 -4.17
N PHE A 41 -1.04 -2.48 -5.45
CA PHE A 41 -1.11 -1.15 -6.06
C PHE A 41 -2.06 -1.10 -7.28
N ALA A 42 -2.84 -2.14 -7.52
CA ALA A 42 -3.74 -2.23 -8.68
C ALA A 42 -4.91 -1.24 -8.62
N SER A 43 -5.34 -0.88 -7.41
CA SER A 43 -6.43 0.08 -7.20
C SER A 43 -6.05 1.13 -6.14
N PRO A 44 -6.73 2.29 -6.14
CA PRO A 44 -6.44 3.37 -5.21
C PRO A 44 -6.74 2.96 -3.76
N SER A 45 -7.86 2.26 -3.56
CA SER A 45 -8.21 1.71 -2.24
C SER A 45 -7.18 0.69 -1.77
N ALA A 46 -6.72 -0.20 -2.64
CA ALA A 46 -5.70 -1.19 -2.28
C ALA A 46 -4.38 -0.52 -1.91
N ALA A 47 -3.94 0.48 -2.68
CA ALA A 47 -2.73 1.24 -2.39
C ALA A 47 -2.84 2.00 -1.05
N PHE A 48 -4.00 2.61 -0.77
CA PHE A 48 -4.23 3.32 0.49
C PHE A 48 -4.31 2.38 1.70
N GLU A 49 -4.93 1.21 1.56
CA GLU A 49 -4.91 0.19 2.62
C GLU A 49 -3.52 -0.38 2.85
N TRP A 50 -2.74 -0.59 1.80
CA TRP A 50 -1.35 -1.02 1.95
C TRP A 50 -0.50 0.02 2.68
N TYR A 51 -0.68 1.30 2.34
CA TYR A 51 -0.06 2.43 3.06
C TYR A 51 -0.42 2.44 4.55
N LYS A 52 -1.71 2.29 4.89
CA LYS A 52 -2.19 2.17 6.28
C LYS A 52 -1.58 0.96 6.99
N ASP A 53 -1.45 -0.16 6.30
CA ASP A 53 -0.90 -1.38 6.88
C ASP A 53 0.62 -1.28 7.13
N CYS A 54 1.37 -0.64 6.23
CA CYS A 54 2.77 -0.28 6.48
C CYS A 54 2.89 0.66 7.69
N ALA A 55 2.01 1.65 7.80
CA ALA A 55 1.95 2.56 8.96
C ALA A 55 1.68 1.80 10.27
N ARG A 56 0.69 0.88 10.26
CA ARG A 56 0.35 0.00 11.39
C ARG A 56 1.53 -0.83 11.88
N ARG A 57 2.31 -1.39 10.95
CA ARG A 57 3.49 -2.22 11.23
C ARG A 57 4.73 -1.42 11.61
N GLY A 58 4.74 -0.10 11.37
CA GLY A 58 5.94 0.72 11.45
C GLY A 58 6.97 0.33 10.38
N ASP A 59 6.52 -0.23 9.25
CA ASP A 59 7.35 -0.67 8.13
C ASP A 59 7.75 0.53 7.28
N THR A 60 8.89 1.14 7.63
CA THR A 60 9.37 2.36 6.99
C THR A 60 9.70 2.17 5.52
N LYS A 61 10.24 1.01 5.15
CA LYS A 61 10.58 0.70 3.76
C LYS A 61 9.32 0.53 2.92
N GLY A 62 8.38 -0.32 3.37
CA GLY A 62 7.12 -0.52 2.67
C GLY A 62 6.30 0.77 2.57
N TYR A 63 6.33 1.61 3.62
CA TYR A 63 5.69 2.92 3.60
C TYR A 63 6.25 3.82 2.50
N VAL A 64 7.59 3.94 2.39
CA VAL A 64 8.23 4.72 1.33
C VAL A 64 7.93 4.14 -0.05
N GLU A 65 7.83 2.81 -0.21
CA GLU A 65 7.46 2.18 -1.49
C GLU A 65 6.05 2.55 -1.97
N CYS A 66 5.15 2.94 -1.06
CA CYS A 66 3.81 3.44 -1.36
C CYS A 66 3.80 4.86 -1.94
N LEU A 67 4.90 5.61 -1.80
CA LEU A 67 4.97 7.02 -2.20
C LEU A 67 5.35 7.19 -3.68
N THR A 68 4.92 8.29 -4.29
CA THR A 68 5.36 8.72 -5.63
C THR A 68 6.87 8.95 -5.67
N ALA A 69 7.48 8.83 -6.84
CA ALA A 69 8.91 9.10 -7.04
C ALA A 69 9.29 10.51 -6.52
N GLU A 70 8.51 11.53 -6.86
CA GLU A 70 8.76 12.90 -6.40
C GLU A 70 8.63 13.04 -4.87
N THR A 71 7.65 12.36 -4.25
CA THR A 71 7.54 12.36 -2.78
C THR A 71 8.74 11.66 -2.13
N LYS A 72 9.23 10.57 -2.72
CA LYS A 72 10.43 9.87 -2.23
C LYS A 72 11.67 10.75 -2.25
N GLU A 73 11.83 11.59 -3.27
CA GLU A 73 12.92 12.56 -3.35
C GLU A 73 12.90 13.56 -2.19
N LEU A 74 11.70 14.01 -1.78
CA LEU A 74 11.54 14.92 -0.63
C LEU A 74 11.81 14.25 0.71
N VAL A 75 11.34 13.01 0.90
CA VAL A 75 11.64 12.22 2.11
C VAL A 75 13.14 11.88 2.17
N GLY A 76 13.79 11.80 1.00
CA GLY A 76 15.22 11.59 0.87
C GLY A 76 15.68 10.27 1.51
N SER A 77 16.91 10.28 2.02
CA SER A 77 17.52 9.10 2.67
C SER A 77 17.01 8.85 4.09
N SER A 78 16.12 9.69 4.62
CA SER A 78 15.61 9.63 5.99
C SER A 78 14.12 9.31 6.00
N PRO A 79 13.74 8.02 5.88
CA PRO A 79 12.34 7.64 5.98
C PRO A 79 11.77 8.03 7.35
N PRO A 80 10.46 8.31 7.44
CA PRO A 80 9.83 8.63 8.71
C PRO A 80 10.06 7.48 9.73
N PRO A 81 10.42 7.79 10.99
CA PRO A 81 10.60 6.79 12.02
C PRO A 81 9.31 6.01 12.31
N ALA A 82 9.45 4.75 12.72
CA ALA A 82 8.32 3.83 12.95
C ALA A 82 7.28 4.37 13.94
N ASP A 83 7.66 5.19 14.92
CA ASP A 83 6.72 5.77 15.88
C ASP A 83 5.82 6.83 15.23
N LEU A 84 6.33 7.64 14.30
CA LEU A 84 5.50 8.56 13.53
C LEU A 84 4.53 7.79 12.62
N LEU A 85 4.98 6.69 12.02
CA LEU A 85 4.11 5.82 11.23
C LEU A 85 2.97 5.21 12.04
N LYS A 86 3.24 4.80 13.28
CA LYS A 86 2.20 4.28 14.17
C LYS A 86 1.23 5.38 14.61
N GLN A 87 1.69 6.60 14.81
CA GLN A 87 0.81 7.75 15.08
C GLN A 87 -0.10 8.04 13.89
N GLU A 88 0.44 8.02 12.67
CA GLU A 88 -0.33 8.15 11.43
C GLU A 88 -1.41 7.07 11.35
N TYR A 89 -1.07 5.81 11.62
CA TYR A 89 -2.06 4.73 11.67
C TYR A 89 -3.12 4.94 12.77
N GLN A 90 -2.75 5.43 13.95
CA GLN A 90 -3.72 5.73 15.02
C GLN A 90 -4.69 6.84 14.63
N PHE A 91 -4.24 7.80 13.83
CA PHE A 91 -5.09 8.82 13.23
C PHE A 91 -6.04 8.18 12.20
N LEU A 92 -5.49 7.49 11.19
CA LEU A 92 -6.26 6.91 10.08
C LEU A 92 -7.22 5.78 10.48
N SER A 93 -6.88 4.96 11.48
CA SER A 93 -7.70 3.82 11.92
C SER A 93 -9.04 4.21 12.54
N LYS A 94 -9.17 5.47 12.96
CA LYS A 94 -10.41 6.03 13.53
C LYS A 94 -11.32 6.65 12.48
N LYS A 95 -10.91 6.62 11.20
CA LYS A 95 -11.57 7.31 10.09
C LYS A 95 -12.06 6.30 9.07
N LYS A 96 -13.28 6.47 8.59
CA LYS A 96 -13.66 5.95 7.29
C LYS A 96 -13.14 6.91 6.24
N TYR A 97 -13.06 6.41 5.02
CA TYR A 97 -12.65 7.21 3.88
C TYR A 97 -13.49 6.91 2.66
N LYS A 98 -13.53 7.89 1.75
CA LYS A 98 -14.15 7.76 0.44
C LYS A 98 -13.11 8.06 -0.64
N VAL A 99 -13.17 7.28 -1.71
CA VAL A 99 -12.36 7.46 -2.91
C VAL A 99 -13.15 8.27 -3.93
N GLU A 100 -12.56 9.35 -4.46
CA GLU A 100 -13.12 10.11 -5.58
C GLU A 100 -12.08 10.33 -6.68
N PHE A 101 -12.56 10.26 -7.93
CA PHE A 101 -11.73 10.46 -9.10
C PHE A 101 -11.75 11.93 -9.51
N SER A 102 -10.58 12.55 -9.60
CA SER A 102 -10.43 13.82 -10.32
C SER A 102 -10.35 13.53 -11.81
N GLU A 103 -10.89 14.45 -12.63
CA GLU A 103 -10.77 14.41 -14.10
C GLU A 103 -9.30 14.45 -14.57
N GLU A 104 -8.38 14.90 -13.71
CA GLU A 104 -6.94 15.00 -13.98
C GLU A 104 -6.17 13.95 -13.19
N TRP A 105 -6.20 12.68 -13.65
CA TRP A 105 -5.25 11.58 -13.34
C TRP A 105 -4.88 11.30 -11.87
N ALA A 106 -5.60 11.92 -10.94
CA ALA A 106 -5.37 11.86 -9.51
C ALA A 106 -6.64 11.42 -8.80
N ILE A 107 -6.47 10.71 -7.71
CA ILE A 107 -7.55 10.20 -6.89
C ILE A 107 -7.42 10.78 -5.51
N ILE A 108 -8.54 11.27 -5.00
CA ILE A 108 -8.61 11.94 -3.72
C ILE A 108 -9.27 11.00 -2.71
N ILE A 109 -8.60 10.80 -1.58
CA ILE A 109 -9.13 10.05 -0.45
C ILE A 109 -9.59 11.05 0.60
N PHE A 110 -10.90 11.20 0.74
CA PHE A 110 -11.51 12.00 1.81
C PHE A 110 -11.63 11.18 3.07
N LEU A 111 -11.19 11.74 4.19
CA LEU A 111 -11.46 11.20 5.51
C LEU A 111 -12.84 11.68 6.00
N ASP A 112 -13.36 11.05 7.05
CA ASP A 112 -14.74 11.23 7.58
C ASP A 112 -15.18 12.70 7.75
N ASP A 113 -14.27 13.60 8.14
CA ASP A 113 -14.56 15.03 8.27
C ASP A 113 -13.68 15.86 7.31
N PRO A 114 -14.11 16.01 6.04
CA PRO A 114 -13.37 16.77 5.04
C PRO A 114 -13.39 18.27 5.31
N GLN A 115 -14.05 18.78 6.36
CA GLN A 115 -13.90 20.18 6.77
C GLN A 115 -12.73 20.37 7.75
N LYS A 116 -12.22 19.30 8.34
CA LYS A 116 -11.16 19.35 9.35
C LYS A 116 -9.90 18.61 8.95
N GLU A 117 -10.00 17.68 8.01
CA GLU A 117 -8.94 16.72 7.72
C GLU A 117 -8.50 16.83 6.27
N PRO A 118 -7.19 17.02 6.00
CA PRO A 118 -6.70 17.09 4.65
C PRO A 118 -6.95 15.77 3.93
N PRO A 119 -7.44 15.81 2.69
CA PRO A 119 -7.53 14.60 1.89
C PRO A 119 -6.15 14.14 1.44
N TYR A 120 -6.02 12.84 1.16
CA TYR A 120 -4.83 12.28 0.53
C TYR A 120 -4.96 12.27 -0.99
N LEU A 121 -3.87 12.57 -1.68
CA LEU A 121 -3.78 12.47 -3.14
C LEU A 121 -3.05 11.20 -3.55
N LEU A 122 -3.62 10.48 -4.50
CA LEU A 122 -3.02 9.32 -5.14
C LEU A 122 -2.83 9.60 -6.64
N ARG A 123 -1.71 9.14 -7.17
CA ARG A 123 -1.36 9.24 -8.60
C ARG A 123 -0.94 7.87 -9.11
N GLN A 124 -1.19 7.61 -10.39
CA GLN A 124 -0.72 6.38 -11.04
C GLN A 124 0.69 6.59 -11.61
N GLU A 125 1.64 5.75 -11.19
CA GLU A 125 3.03 5.70 -11.68
C GLU A 125 3.36 4.25 -12.06
N ASP A 126 3.87 4.00 -13.27
CA ASP A 126 4.22 2.66 -13.76
C ASP A 126 3.09 1.61 -13.57
N ASN A 127 1.85 2.02 -13.86
CA ASN A 127 0.61 1.25 -13.63
C ASN A 127 0.28 0.91 -12.17
N GLN A 128 0.96 1.53 -11.20
CA GLN A 128 0.72 1.37 -9.77
C GLN A 128 0.16 2.66 -9.16
N TRP A 129 -0.87 2.55 -8.32
CA TRP A 129 -1.34 3.68 -7.52
C TRP A 129 -0.38 3.95 -6.36
N LYS A 130 0.01 5.22 -6.19
CA LYS A 130 0.96 5.67 -5.17
C LYS A 130 0.43 6.92 -4.47
N ILE A 131 0.81 7.12 -3.21
CA ILE A 131 0.50 8.30 -2.40
C ILE A 131 1.40 9.45 -2.82
N ASP A 132 0.82 10.59 -3.16
CA ASP A 132 1.52 11.78 -3.62
C ASP A 132 1.43 12.91 -2.58
N LEU A 133 2.30 12.84 -1.57
CA LEU A 133 2.31 13.84 -0.48
C LEU A 133 2.84 15.19 -0.97
N LYS A 134 3.76 15.19 -1.96
CA LYS A 134 4.21 16.42 -2.60
C LYS A 134 3.04 17.08 -3.33
N GLY A 135 2.37 16.35 -4.21
CA GLY A 135 1.20 16.83 -4.94
C GLY A 135 0.10 17.30 -3.99
N MET A 136 -0.12 16.59 -2.88
CA MET A 136 -1.02 17.04 -1.80
C MET A 136 -0.60 18.41 -1.25
N SER A 137 0.66 18.59 -0.88
CA SER A 137 1.16 19.86 -0.30
C SER A 137 1.14 21.04 -1.27
N GLU A 138 1.31 20.79 -2.57
CA GLU A 138 1.40 21.83 -3.60
C GLU A 138 0.02 22.21 -4.14
N ASN A 139 -0.93 21.29 -4.15
CA ASN A 139 -2.20 21.47 -4.86
C ASN A 139 -3.43 21.50 -3.95
N ILE A 140 -3.34 21.06 -2.68
CA ILE A 140 -4.49 21.01 -1.78
C ILE A 140 -4.43 22.17 -0.79
N PHE A 141 -5.46 23.01 -0.82
CA PHE A 141 -5.55 24.24 -0.04
C PHE A 141 -6.82 24.25 0.81
N PHE A 142 -6.76 24.92 1.96
CA PHE A 142 -7.90 25.11 2.85
C PHE A 142 -8.41 26.55 2.71
N ASP A 143 -9.68 26.73 2.35
CA ASP A 143 -10.29 28.05 2.17
C ASP A 143 -10.84 28.65 3.49
N GLU A 144 -11.20 29.93 3.45
CA GLU A 144 -11.79 30.65 4.58
C GLU A 144 -13.16 30.10 5.01
N ASN A 145 -13.81 29.31 4.14
CA ASN A 145 -15.10 28.68 4.39
C ASN A 145 -14.96 27.25 4.98
N GLN A 146 -13.75 26.86 5.37
CA GLN A 146 -13.44 25.54 5.92
C GLN A 146 -13.60 24.38 4.93
N HIS A 147 -13.26 24.60 3.67
CA HIS A 147 -13.25 23.56 2.65
C HIS A 147 -11.86 23.35 2.07
N TRP A 148 -11.52 22.09 1.81
CA TRP A 148 -10.39 21.78 0.94
C TRP A 148 -10.73 22.03 -0.52
N TYR A 149 -9.77 22.50 -1.30
CA TYR A 149 -9.88 22.64 -2.75
C TYR A 149 -8.55 22.32 -3.45
N LEU A 150 -8.64 21.91 -4.73
CA LEU A 150 -7.49 21.59 -5.58
C LEU A 150 -7.13 22.82 -6.42
N GLN A 151 -5.86 23.23 -6.45
CA GLN A 151 -5.37 24.32 -7.29
C GLN A 151 -5.71 24.06 -8.77
N GLY A 152 -6.13 25.11 -9.49
CA GLY A 152 -6.57 24.99 -10.88
C GLY A 152 -8.07 24.73 -11.07
N LYS A 153 -8.81 24.41 -10.01
CA LYS A 153 -10.28 24.41 -10.03
C LYS A 153 -10.85 25.30 -8.93
N SER A 154 -11.65 26.30 -9.30
CA SER A 154 -12.53 27.02 -8.36
C SER A 154 -13.67 26.14 -7.79
N LYS A 155 -13.70 24.85 -8.14
CA LYS A 155 -14.64 23.90 -7.56
C LYS A 155 -14.11 23.51 -6.19
N VAL A 156 -14.75 24.07 -5.16
CA VAL A 156 -14.76 23.52 -3.80
C VAL A 156 -14.82 22.00 -3.92
N ILE A 157 -13.87 21.30 -3.31
CA ILE A 157 -13.95 19.85 -3.21
C ILE A 157 -15.04 19.57 -2.18
N LYS A 158 -16.28 19.48 -2.66
CA LYS A 158 -17.40 19.17 -1.79
C LYS A 158 -17.42 17.66 -1.57
N PRO A 159 -17.50 17.18 -0.32
CA PRO A 159 -17.97 15.83 -0.11
C PRO A 159 -19.36 15.69 -0.77
N PRO A 160 -19.70 14.51 -1.30
CA PRO A 160 -21.04 14.28 -1.80
C PRO A 160 -22.05 14.47 -0.68
N ALA A 161 -23.24 14.95 -1.04
CA ALA A 161 -24.39 14.81 -0.16
C ALA A 161 -24.58 13.30 0.12
N GLY A 162 -24.40 12.91 1.38
CA GLY A 162 -24.70 11.58 1.88
C GLY A 162 -26.19 11.26 1.84
#